data_AF-A0A3N5MJ70-F1
#
_entry.id   AF-A0A3N5MJ70-F1
#
_cell.length_a   1.000
_cell.length_b   1.000
_cell.length_c   1.000
_cell.angle_alpha   90.00
_cell.angle_beta   90.00
_cell.angle_gamma   90.00
#
_symmetry.space_group_name_H-M   'P 1'
#
loop_
_entity.id
_entity.type
_entity.pdbx_description
1 polymer ?
#
loop_
_entity_poly.entity_id
_entity_poly.type
_entity_poly.pdbx_seq_one_letter_code
_entity_poly.pdbx_strand_id
1 'polypeptide(L)'
;TDTAPLCGAHLKAGIRRYGAIPMNTEYHSEVGLRILLGFVIRETVKYDRGVEPLLCYAREHFTRLHLRLLRGAQAADDTLKHMGFIHQCRKCPYREEQPGLQAHDRTCPHCGVPLQPIGPLWLGSIRNDETVVRMQEALDGREFGTKKDLKRLLDTCRSELPTSSFYDYHHIAKLLGCSPPGIGIVLERIRAAGYPATRTHFSGYGIRTNAPLEILRNAVSTNMQP
;
A
#
# COMPACT_ATOMS: atom_id res chain seq x y z
N THR A 1 -14.24 -11.41 -8.59
CA THR A 1 -12.96 -10.71 -8.81
C THR A 1 -11.82 -11.65 -8.51
N ASP A 2 -10.73 -11.58 -9.27
CA ASP A 2 -9.59 -12.52 -9.21
C ASP A 2 -8.53 -12.09 -8.17
N THR A 3 -8.91 -12.00 -6.90
CA THR A 3 -8.02 -11.48 -5.83
C THR A 3 -6.95 -12.47 -5.40
N ALA A 4 -7.23 -13.78 -5.44
CA ALA A 4 -6.29 -14.81 -4.99
C ALA A 4 -4.98 -14.84 -5.79
N PRO A 5 -4.98 -14.71 -7.14
CA PRO A 5 -3.75 -14.55 -7.91
C PRO A 5 -3.02 -13.23 -7.63
N LEU A 6 -3.75 -12.12 -7.49
CA LEU A 6 -3.17 -10.79 -7.21
C LEU A 6 -2.47 -10.73 -5.85
N CYS A 7 -3.00 -11.41 -4.85
CA CYS A 7 -2.48 -11.43 -3.48
C CYS A 7 -1.43 -12.53 -3.24
N GLY A 8 -1.11 -13.34 -4.25
CA GLY A 8 -0.10 -14.40 -4.15
C GLY A 8 -0.57 -15.73 -3.56
N ALA A 9 -1.87 -15.87 -3.21
CA ALA A 9 -2.44 -17.17 -2.81
C ALA A 9 -2.36 -18.19 -3.95
N HIS A 10 -2.61 -17.76 -5.19
CA HIS A 10 -2.43 -18.57 -6.41
C HIS A 10 -1.25 -18.06 -7.25
N LEU A 11 -0.04 -18.16 -6.70
CA LEU A 11 1.18 -17.55 -7.25
C LEU A 11 1.39 -17.78 -8.75
N LYS A 12 1.34 -19.03 -9.23
CA LYS A 12 1.56 -19.35 -10.66
C LYS A 12 0.51 -18.68 -11.56
N ALA A 13 -0.74 -18.57 -11.10
CA ALA A 13 -1.77 -17.87 -11.86
C ALA A 13 -1.52 -16.36 -11.88
N GLY A 14 -1.08 -15.79 -10.76
CA GLY A 14 -0.73 -14.36 -10.64
C GLY A 14 0.38 -13.98 -11.61
N ILE A 15 1.45 -14.78 -11.63
CA ILE A 15 2.59 -14.60 -12.55
C ILE A 15 2.12 -14.65 -14.01
N ARG A 16 1.36 -15.67 -14.40
CA ARG A 16 0.91 -15.82 -15.79
C ARG A 16 -0.02 -14.70 -16.26
N ARG A 17 -0.91 -14.21 -15.39
CA ARG A 17 -1.94 -13.23 -15.77
C ARG A 17 -1.45 -11.80 -15.73
N TYR A 18 -0.64 -11.47 -14.72
CA TYR A 18 -0.25 -10.09 -14.44
C TYR A 18 1.23 -9.83 -14.70
N GLY A 19 2.03 -10.83 -15.07
CA GLY A 19 3.46 -10.64 -15.33
C GLY A 19 4.22 -10.04 -14.15
N ALA A 20 3.83 -10.42 -12.93
CA ALA A 20 4.41 -9.94 -11.67
C ALA A 20 4.47 -11.09 -10.66
N ILE A 21 5.38 -10.99 -9.71
CA ILE A 21 5.56 -11.94 -8.61
C ILE A 21 4.88 -11.34 -7.36
N PRO A 22 3.63 -11.73 -7.06
CA PRO A 22 2.96 -11.34 -5.83
C PRO A 22 3.50 -12.10 -4.61
N MET A 23 3.19 -11.59 -3.44
CA MET A 23 3.47 -12.25 -2.17
C MET A 23 2.29 -12.09 -1.22
N ASN A 24 1.92 -13.18 -0.56
CA ASN A 24 0.91 -13.15 0.50
C ASN A 24 1.55 -12.61 1.79
N THR A 25 1.50 -11.29 1.97
CA THR A 25 1.96 -10.55 3.16
C THR A 25 0.77 -10.09 4.01
N GLU A 26 1.04 -9.47 5.15
CA GLU A 26 0.02 -8.83 6.00
C GLU A 26 -0.70 -7.66 5.29
N TYR A 27 -0.10 -7.15 4.20
CA TYR A 27 -0.63 -6.08 3.37
C TYR A 27 -0.98 -6.56 1.94
N HIS A 28 -1.29 -7.86 1.79
CA HIS A 28 -1.54 -8.48 0.49
C HIS A 28 -2.64 -7.80 -0.34
N SER A 29 -3.66 -7.22 0.30
CA SER A 29 -4.73 -6.48 -0.40
C SER A 29 -4.19 -5.26 -1.14
N GLU A 30 -3.21 -4.55 -0.56
CA GLU A 30 -2.54 -3.44 -1.23
C GLU A 30 -1.56 -3.94 -2.30
N VAL A 31 -0.81 -5.01 -2.02
CA VAL A 31 0.07 -5.67 -3.02
C VAL A 31 -0.74 -6.03 -4.27
N GLY A 32 -1.88 -6.68 -4.09
CA GLY A 32 -2.76 -7.07 -5.19
C GLY A 32 -3.27 -5.88 -5.99
N LEU A 33 -3.68 -4.79 -5.31
CA LEU A 33 -4.09 -3.55 -5.98
C LEU A 33 -2.95 -2.95 -6.79
N ARG A 34 -1.74 -2.87 -6.23
CA ARG A 34 -0.57 -2.27 -6.88
C ARG A 34 -0.03 -3.12 -8.02
N ILE A 35 -0.16 -4.44 -7.95
CA ILE A 35 0.14 -5.35 -9.06
C ILE A 35 -0.87 -5.17 -10.20
N LEU A 36 -2.17 -5.08 -9.89
CA LEU A 36 -3.19 -4.85 -10.92
C LEU A 36 -2.96 -3.50 -11.60
N LEU A 37 -2.69 -2.44 -10.82
CA LEU A 37 -2.39 -1.12 -11.36
C LEU A 37 -1.09 -1.14 -12.19
N GLY A 38 -0.03 -1.78 -11.69
CA GLY A 38 1.23 -1.93 -12.42
C GLY A 38 1.09 -2.75 -13.71
N PHE A 39 0.17 -3.72 -13.76
CA PHE A 39 -0.20 -4.43 -14.99
C PHE A 39 -0.88 -3.50 -15.99
N VAL A 40 -1.93 -2.77 -15.56
CA VAL A 40 -2.65 -1.81 -16.43
C VAL A 40 -1.69 -0.76 -17.00
N ILE A 41 -0.76 -0.26 -16.18
CA ILE A 41 0.25 0.70 -16.61
C ILE A 41 1.14 0.12 -17.70
N ARG A 42 1.74 -1.06 -17.50
CA ARG A 42 2.60 -1.69 -18.52
C ARG A 42 1.86 -1.97 -19.83
N GLU A 43 0.57 -2.30 -19.74
CA GLU A 43 -0.28 -2.46 -20.93
C GLU A 43 -0.66 -1.14 -21.61
N THR A 44 -0.53 -0.01 -20.93
CA THR A 44 -0.92 1.32 -21.42
C THR A 44 0.26 2.11 -21.98
N VAL A 45 1.39 2.12 -21.27
CA VAL A 45 2.55 2.97 -21.57
C VAL A 45 3.21 2.67 -22.91
N LYS A 46 3.11 1.43 -23.41
CA LYS A 46 3.58 1.02 -24.74
C LYS A 46 2.89 1.74 -25.92
N TYR A 47 1.82 2.49 -25.64
CA TYR A 47 1.08 3.29 -26.62
C TYR A 47 1.28 4.80 -26.43
N ASP A 48 2.37 5.23 -25.78
CA ASP A 48 2.66 6.64 -25.47
C ASP A 48 1.52 7.31 -24.70
N ARG A 49 1.05 6.60 -23.67
CA ARG A 49 0.01 7.04 -22.74
C ARG A 49 0.48 6.88 -21.30
N GLY A 50 0.36 7.95 -20.52
CA GLY A 50 0.53 7.90 -19.07
C GLY A 50 -0.75 7.48 -18.35
N VAL A 51 -0.64 7.18 -17.06
CA VAL A 51 -1.76 6.81 -16.20
C VAL A 51 -1.70 7.60 -14.90
N GLU A 52 -2.79 8.29 -14.59
CA GLU A 52 -2.98 8.96 -13.31
C GLU A 52 -4.04 8.21 -12.47
N PRO A 53 -3.67 7.66 -11.31
CA PRO A 53 -4.62 7.10 -10.36
C PRO A 53 -5.49 8.19 -9.71
N LEU A 54 -6.81 8.13 -9.94
CA LEU A 54 -7.77 9.08 -9.35
C LEU A 54 -8.21 8.63 -7.96
N LEU A 55 -8.66 7.37 -7.86
CA LEU A 55 -8.92 6.68 -6.60
C LEU A 55 -8.89 5.18 -6.86
N CYS A 56 -7.97 4.49 -6.21
CA CYS A 56 -7.89 3.04 -6.22
C CYS A 56 -8.04 2.52 -4.79
N TYR A 57 -8.83 1.47 -4.62
CA TYR A 57 -9.04 0.85 -3.32
C TYR A 57 -9.32 -0.65 -3.46
N ALA A 58 -9.02 -1.40 -2.40
CA ALA A 58 -9.46 -2.78 -2.26
C ALA A 58 -10.32 -2.91 -1.01
N ARG A 59 -11.48 -3.56 -1.14
CA ARG A 59 -12.41 -3.81 -0.04
C ARG A 59 -13.03 -5.19 -0.24
N GLU A 60 -13.07 -5.97 0.83
CA GLU A 60 -13.60 -7.35 0.83
C GLU A 60 -12.97 -8.20 -0.29
N HIS A 61 -13.74 -8.59 -1.30
CA HIS A 61 -13.31 -9.48 -2.37
C HIS A 61 -13.16 -8.77 -3.72
N PHE A 62 -13.04 -7.44 -3.74
CA PHE A 62 -12.81 -6.71 -4.98
C PHE A 62 -11.78 -5.59 -4.86
N THR A 63 -11.13 -5.33 -5.99
CA THR A 63 -10.17 -4.26 -6.20
C THR A 63 -10.72 -3.36 -7.29
N ARG A 64 -10.69 -2.04 -7.07
CA ARG A 64 -11.22 -1.06 -8.01
C ARG A 64 -10.15 -0.04 -8.34
N LEU A 65 -9.96 0.23 -9.63
CA LEU A 65 -9.06 1.26 -10.14
C LEU A 65 -9.87 2.31 -10.92
N HIS A 66 -9.85 3.55 -10.46
CA HIS A 66 -10.34 4.69 -11.24
C HIS A 66 -9.14 5.48 -11.76
N LEU A 67 -8.96 5.50 -13.08
CA LEU A 67 -7.75 5.98 -13.72
C LEU A 67 -8.08 7.03 -14.78
N ARG A 68 -7.19 8.00 -14.96
CA ARG A 68 -7.20 8.93 -16.10
C ARG A 68 -6.03 8.60 -17.00
N LEU A 69 -6.30 8.49 -18.31
CA LEU A 69 -5.26 8.31 -19.32
C LEU A 69 -4.69 9.66 -19.72
N LEU A 70 -3.38 9.77 -19.68
CA LEU A 70 -2.63 10.95 -20.09
C LEU A 70 -2.02 10.71 -21.48
N ARG A 71 -1.93 11.76 -22.30
CA ARG A 71 -1.39 11.64 -23.67
C ARG A 71 0.08 12.03 -23.73
N GLY A 72 0.85 11.28 -24.53
CA GLY A 72 2.22 11.62 -24.91
C GLY A 72 3.25 10.70 -24.27
N ALA A 73 4.37 10.51 -24.97
CA ALA A 73 5.49 9.67 -24.51
C ALA A 73 6.04 10.16 -23.17
N GLN A 74 6.18 11.47 -22.98
CA GLN A 74 6.62 12.04 -21.70
C GLN A 74 5.73 11.61 -20.53
N ALA A 75 4.41 11.58 -20.71
CA ALA A 75 3.50 11.12 -19.67
C ALA A 75 3.64 9.60 -19.40
N ALA A 76 3.95 8.80 -20.43
CA ALA A 76 4.25 7.39 -20.28
C ALA A 76 5.54 7.17 -19.47
N ASP A 77 6.60 7.91 -19.80
CA ASP A 77 7.89 7.87 -19.12
C ASP A 77 7.78 8.30 -17.65
N ASP A 78 7.04 9.39 -17.39
CA ASP A 78 6.78 9.86 -16.02
C ASP A 78 5.99 8.82 -15.21
N THR A 79 5.02 8.14 -15.84
CA THR A 79 4.29 7.04 -15.20
C THR A 79 5.23 5.88 -14.85
N LEU A 80 6.16 5.53 -15.75
CA LEU A 80 7.10 4.42 -15.53
C LEU A 80 8.07 4.66 -14.36
N LYS A 81 8.39 5.91 -14.01
CA LYS A 81 9.24 6.25 -12.85
C LYS A 81 8.67 5.75 -11.52
N HIS A 82 7.37 5.52 -11.45
CA HIS A 82 6.66 5.05 -10.27
C HIS A 82 6.43 3.52 -10.27
N MET A 83 6.92 2.80 -11.27
CA MET A 83 6.98 1.34 -11.25
C MET A 83 8.17 0.89 -10.40
N GLY A 84 8.01 -0.23 -9.70
CA GLY A 84 9.07 -0.74 -8.84
C GLY A 84 8.73 -2.05 -8.15
N PHE A 85 9.48 -2.31 -7.08
CA PHE A 85 9.37 -3.50 -6.26
C PHE A 85 9.31 -3.13 -4.78
N ILE A 86 8.62 -3.95 -4.00
CA ILE A 86 8.76 -3.95 -2.54
C ILE A 86 9.65 -5.14 -2.17
N HIS A 87 10.78 -4.88 -1.54
CA HIS A 87 11.70 -5.90 -1.04
C HIS A 87 11.32 -6.30 0.38
N GLN A 88 10.77 -7.50 0.55
CA GLN A 88 10.21 -7.97 1.81
C GLN A 88 11.15 -8.94 2.52
N CYS A 89 11.45 -8.69 3.80
CA CYS A 89 12.13 -9.66 4.65
C CYS A 89 11.16 -10.79 5.05
N ARG A 90 11.62 -12.04 5.03
CA ARG A 90 10.81 -13.20 5.46
C ARG A 90 10.95 -13.55 6.94
N LYS A 91 11.89 -12.92 7.66
CA LYS A 91 12.14 -13.16 9.09
C LYS A 91 11.61 -12.07 10.02
N CYS A 92 11.47 -10.84 9.52
CA CYS A 92 10.90 -9.73 10.29
C CYS A 92 10.06 -8.83 9.37
N PRO A 93 9.29 -7.88 9.94
CA PRO A 93 8.40 -7.02 9.15
C PRO A 93 9.10 -6.01 8.23
N TYR A 94 10.44 -5.94 8.26
CA TYR A 94 11.21 -4.99 7.46
C TYR A 94 10.95 -5.17 5.97
N ARG A 95 10.84 -4.03 5.28
CA ARG A 95 10.76 -3.94 3.83
C ARG A 95 11.20 -2.58 3.35
N GLU A 96 11.56 -2.50 2.08
CA GLU A 96 11.96 -1.26 1.41
C GLU A 96 11.45 -1.21 -0.03
N GLU A 97 11.34 -0.01 -0.59
CA GLU A 97 10.92 0.23 -1.96
C GLU A 97 12.14 0.32 -2.88
N GLN A 98 12.03 -0.24 -4.09
CA GLN A 98 13.02 -0.08 -5.14
C GLN A 98 12.33 0.34 -6.44
N PRO A 99 12.46 1.60 -6.86
CA PRO A 99 12.00 2.05 -8.18
C PRO A 99 12.71 1.33 -9.33
N GLY A 100 12.06 1.30 -10.49
CA GLY A 100 12.58 0.72 -11.73
C GLY A 100 11.93 -0.62 -12.10
N LEU A 101 12.23 -1.11 -13.30
CA LEU A 101 11.60 -2.31 -13.87
C LEU A 101 12.35 -3.61 -13.60
N GLN A 102 13.55 -3.52 -13.01
CA GLN A 102 14.39 -4.66 -12.67
C GLN A 102 14.67 -4.69 -11.18
N ALA A 103 14.38 -5.80 -10.52
CA ALA A 103 14.74 -6.02 -9.12
C ALA A 103 16.24 -6.30 -9.00
N HIS A 104 16.87 -5.74 -7.97
CA HIS A 104 18.25 -6.03 -7.59
C HIS A 104 18.26 -6.75 -6.24
N ASP A 105 19.29 -7.56 -6.01
CA ASP A 105 19.44 -8.22 -4.72
C ASP A 105 19.61 -7.19 -3.59
N ARG A 106 18.96 -7.48 -2.47
CA ARG A 106 18.97 -6.69 -1.24
C ARG A 106 19.04 -7.60 -0.04
N THR A 107 19.57 -7.08 1.06
CA THR A 107 19.73 -7.84 2.31
C THR A 107 19.06 -7.08 3.44
N CYS A 108 18.33 -7.80 4.29
CA CYS A 108 17.66 -7.20 5.42
C CYS A 108 18.69 -6.66 6.42
N PRO A 109 18.66 -5.36 6.77
CA PRO A 109 19.62 -4.77 7.71
C PRO A 109 19.42 -5.27 9.15
N HIS A 110 18.27 -5.89 9.46
CA HIS A 110 17.96 -6.40 10.80
C HIS A 110 18.19 -7.90 10.97
N CYS A 111 18.18 -8.67 9.88
CA CYS A 111 18.23 -10.13 9.94
C CYS A 111 19.38 -10.76 9.14
N GLY A 112 20.04 -9.98 8.28
CA GLY A 112 21.11 -10.46 7.40
C GLY A 112 20.67 -11.41 6.29
N VAL A 113 19.37 -11.68 6.16
CA VAL A 113 18.83 -12.57 5.10
C VAL A 113 18.49 -11.79 3.83
N PRO A 114 18.54 -12.43 2.65
CA PRO A 114 18.07 -11.83 1.41
C PRO A 114 16.61 -11.36 1.51
N LEU A 115 16.34 -10.16 0.99
CA LEU A 115 14.98 -9.68 0.81
C LEU A 115 14.38 -10.29 -0.47
N GLN A 116 13.07 -10.56 -0.44
CA GLN A 116 12.36 -11.08 -1.59
C GLN A 116 11.62 -9.95 -2.32
N PRO A 117 11.87 -9.72 -3.62
CA PRO A 117 11.17 -8.71 -4.38
C PRO A 117 9.72 -9.10 -4.66
N ILE A 118 8.80 -8.16 -4.46
CA ILE A 118 7.39 -8.25 -4.82
C ILE A 118 7.14 -7.24 -5.94
N GLY A 119 6.69 -7.70 -7.11
CA GLY A 119 6.45 -6.83 -8.27
C GLY A 119 6.80 -7.45 -9.63
N PRO A 120 6.92 -6.63 -10.69
CA PRO A 120 6.83 -5.17 -10.67
C PRO A 120 5.41 -4.70 -10.31
N LEU A 121 5.32 -3.64 -9.52
CA LEU A 121 4.08 -3.05 -9.03
C LEU A 121 4.17 -1.52 -9.02
N TRP A 122 3.03 -0.85 -8.82
CA TRP A 122 2.96 0.59 -8.68
C TRP A 122 3.39 1.05 -7.28
N LEU A 123 4.44 1.87 -7.18
CA LEU A 123 4.90 2.49 -5.93
C LEU A 123 4.26 3.86 -5.65
N GLY A 124 3.79 4.56 -6.69
CA GLY A 124 3.23 5.89 -6.57
C GLY A 124 1.92 5.97 -5.76
N SER A 125 1.36 7.17 -5.68
CA SER A 125 0.05 7.39 -5.04
C SER A 125 -1.04 6.59 -5.74
N ILE A 126 -1.98 6.05 -4.97
CA ILE A 126 -3.16 5.32 -5.47
C ILE A 126 -4.40 6.22 -5.51
N ARG A 127 -4.24 7.52 -5.26
CA ARG A 127 -5.30 8.52 -5.28
C ARG A 127 -4.79 9.88 -5.75
N ASN A 128 -5.71 10.69 -6.23
CA ASN A 128 -5.54 12.12 -6.45
C ASN A 128 -6.33 12.88 -5.38
N ASP A 129 -5.66 13.71 -4.58
CA ASP A 129 -6.25 14.36 -3.40
C ASP A 129 -7.39 15.32 -3.79
N GLU A 130 -7.25 16.09 -4.87
CA GLU A 130 -8.31 16.96 -5.38
C GLU A 130 -9.55 16.17 -5.78
N THR A 131 -9.36 15.01 -6.40
CA THR A 131 -10.46 14.12 -6.78
C THR A 131 -11.19 13.61 -5.54
N VAL A 132 -10.45 13.20 -4.49
CA VAL A 132 -11.06 12.75 -3.24
C VAL A 132 -11.87 13.87 -2.57
N VAL A 133 -11.35 15.11 -2.56
CA VAL A 133 -12.08 16.27 -2.04
C VAL A 133 -13.38 16.50 -2.82
N ARG A 134 -13.31 16.52 -4.15
CA ARG A 134 -14.51 16.67 -5.00
C ARG A 134 -15.52 15.54 -4.81
N MET A 135 -15.06 14.32 -4.54
CA MET A 135 -15.93 13.20 -4.21
C MET A 135 -16.62 13.38 -2.85
N GLN A 136 -15.94 13.94 -1.85
CA GLN A 136 -16.54 14.26 -0.55
C GLN A 136 -17.60 15.36 -0.69
N GLU A 137 -17.32 16.45 -1.40
CA GLU A 137 -18.28 17.54 -1.64
C GLU A 137 -19.52 17.04 -2.40
N ALA A 138 -19.32 16.21 -3.42
CA ALA A 138 -20.42 15.63 -4.19
C ALA A 138 -21.29 14.65 -3.37
N LEU A 139 -20.75 14.08 -2.30
CA LEU A 139 -21.47 13.15 -1.43
C LEU A 139 -22.51 13.88 -0.57
N ASP A 140 -22.25 15.12 -0.17
CA ASP A 140 -23.16 15.90 0.67
C ASP A 140 -24.48 16.18 -0.06
N GLY A 141 -24.43 16.47 -1.37
CA GLY A 141 -25.59 16.73 -2.22
C GLY A 141 -26.31 15.50 -2.79
N ARG A 142 -25.93 14.28 -2.38
CA ARG A 142 -26.54 13.03 -2.88
C ARG A 142 -26.99 12.14 -1.74
N GLU A 143 -28.08 11.42 -1.96
CA GLU A 143 -28.58 10.41 -1.03
C GLU A 143 -28.26 9.01 -1.55
N PHE A 144 -27.53 8.25 -0.74
CA PHE A 144 -27.17 6.86 -1.00
C PHE A 144 -27.41 6.05 0.28
N GLY A 145 -27.91 4.82 0.15
CA GLY A 145 -27.98 3.90 1.29
C GLY A 145 -26.63 3.65 1.95
N THR A 146 -25.53 3.81 1.20
CA THR A 146 -24.14 3.62 1.64
C THR A 146 -23.39 4.93 1.95
N LYS A 147 -24.09 6.07 2.05
CA LYS A 147 -23.48 7.41 2.23
C LYS A 147 -22.50 7.47 3.41
N LYS A 148 -22.87 6.87 4.56
CA LYS A 148 -22.01 6.83 5.75
C LYS A 148 -20.71 6.04 5.52
N ASP A 149 -20.80 4.89 4.87
CA ASP A 149 -19.63 4.05 4.57
C ASP A 149 -18.71 4.70 3.54
N LEU A 150 -19.29 5.31 2.50
CA LEU A 150 -18.53 6.08 1.51
C LEU A 150 -17.82 7.27 2.15
N LYS A 151 -18.49 8.03 3.02
CA LYS A 151 -17.87 9.14 3.75
C LYS A 151 -16.66 8.66 4.55
N ARG A 152 -16.83 7.59 5.35
CA ARG A 152 -15.74 7.01 6.15
C ARG A 152 -14.58 6.51 5.30
N LEU A 153 -14.87 5.88 4.15
CA LEU A 153 -13.86 5.43 3.20
C LEU A 153 -13.07 6.63 2.66
N LEU A 154 -13.76 7.66 2.16
CA LEU A 154 -13.12 8.87 1.60
C LEU A 154 -12.31 9.63 2.66
N ASP A 155 -12.81 9.74 3.90
CA ASP A 155 -12.09 10.38 5.01
C ASP A 155 -10.79 9.63 5.34
N THR A 156 -10.85 8.30 5.37
CA THR A 156 -9.67 7.45 5.57
C THR A 156 -8.71 7.60 4.39
N CYS A 157 -9.23 7.45 3.17
CA CYS A 157 -8.46 7.62 1.95
C CYS A 157 -7.88 9.01 1.80
N ARG A 158 -8.41 10.08 2.39
CA ARG A 158 -7.82 11.43 2.31
C ARG A 158 -6.68 11.63 3.32
N SER A 159 -6.82 11.04 4.50
CA SER A 159 -5.84 11.19 5.59
C SER A 159 -4.67 10.20 5.51
N GLU A 160 -4.78 9.16 4.68
CA GLU A 160 -3.80 8.09 4.57
C GLU A 160 -2.46 8.58 3.95
N LEU A 161 -1.32 8.15 4.47
CA LEU A 161 -0.02 8.48 3.86
C LEU A 161 0.18 7.78 2.51
N PRO A 162 0.88 8.39 1.56
CA PRO A 162 1.10 7.83 0.22
C PRO A 162 2.26 6.81 0.19
N THR A 163 2.35 5.89 1.16
CA THR A 163 3.37 4.81 1.16
C THR A 163 2.93 3.66 0.25
N SER A 164 3.86 2.83 -0.26
CA SER A 164 3.48 1.67 -1.08
C SER A 164 2.98 0.44 -0.31
N SER A 165 2.99 0.52 1.02
CA SER A 165 2.63 -0.57 1.94
C SER A 165 2.28 -0.03 3.32
N PHE A 166 1.67 -0.88 4.16
CA PHE A 166 1.40 -0.60 5.57
C PHE A 166 1.90 -1.73 6.46
N TYR A 167 2.07 -1.44 7.75
CA TYR A 167 2.36 -2.43 8.77
C TYR A 167 1.08 -2.84 9.51
N ASP A 168 0.87 -4.14 9.69
CA ASP A 168 -0.11 -4.62 10.65
C ASP A 168 0.50 -4.60 12.06
N TYR A 169 0.01 -3.71 12.93
CA TYR A 169 0.62 -3.56 14.26
C TYR A 169 0.26 -4.71 15.22
N HIS A 170 -0.80 -5.48 14.95
CA HIS A 170 -1.13 -6.69 15.71
C HIS A 170 -0.13 -7.80 15.39
N HIS A 171 0.25 -7.92 14.12
CA HIS A 171 1.33 -8.82 13.72
C HIS A 171 2.65 -8.46 14.43
N ILE A 172 2.98 -7.17 14.53
CA ILE A 172 4.16 -6.71 15.27
C ILE A 172 4.06 -7.03 16.77
N ALA A 173 2.91 -6.78 17.40
CA ALA A 173 2.69 -7.09 18.80
C ALA A 173 2.88 -8.60 19.07
N LYS A 174 2.36 -9.45 18.18
CA LYS A 174 2.55 -10.91 18.22
C LYS A 174 4.03 -11.30 18.14
N LEU A 175 4.80 -10.69 17.24
CA LEU A 175 6.24 -10.94 17.13
C LEU A 175 7.03 -10.49 18.37
N LEU A 176 6.55 -9.47 19.07
CA LEU A 176 7.14 -8.97 20.31
C LEU A 176 6.64 -9.70 21.55
N GLY A 177 5.65 -10.60 21.42
CA GLY A 177 5.04 -11.30 22.54
C GLY A 177 4.27 -10.40 23.50
N CYS A 178 3.70 -9.29 23.02
CA CYS A 178 2.96 -8.33 23.84
C CYS A 178 1.50 -8.15 23.37
N SER A 179 0.66 -7.64 24.27
CA SER A 179 -0.71 -7.25 23.90
C SER A 179 -0.69 -5.98 23.06
N PRO A 180 -1.41 -5.93 21.92
CA PRO A 180 -1.47 -4.74 21.08
C PRO A 180 -2.20 -3.61 21.83
N PRO A 181 -1.60 -2.41 21.99
CA PRO A 181 -2.30 -1.26 22.54
C PRO A 181 -3.36 -0.74 21.56
N GLY A 182 -4.19 0.21 21.98
CA GLY A 182 -5.12 0.86 21.05
C GLY A 182 -4.38 1.53 19.90
N ILE A 183 -4.80 1.31 18.66
CA ILE A 183 -4.11 1.86 17.46
C ILE A 183 -3.90 3.39 17.53
N GLY A 184 -4.80 4.14 18.18
CA GLY A 184 -4.62 5.58 18.41
C GLY A 184 -3.35 5.89 19.20
N ILE A 185 -3.08 5.11 20.25
CA ILE A 185 -1.88 5.22 21.08
C ILE A 185 -0.63 4.92 20.24
N VAL A 186 -0.66 3.89 19.40
CA VAL A 186 0.49 3.55 18.53
C VAL A 186 0.77 4.70 17.55
N LEU A 187 -0.27 5.26 16.92
CA LEU A 187 -0.13 6.39 16.01
C LEU A 187 0.45 7.62 16.70
N GLU A 188 -0.03 7.93 17.90
CA GLU A 188 0.48 9.04 18.72
C GLU A 188 1.94 8.84 19.10
N ARG A 189 2.34 7.63 19.52
CA ARG A 189 3.73 7.31 19.85
C ARG A 189 4.67 7.48 18.65
N ILE A 190 4.26 7.01 17.46
CA ILE A 190 5.07 7.18 16.23
C ILE A 190 5.22 8.67 15.88
N ARG A 191 4.14 9.45 16.02
CA ARG A 191 4.16 10.90 15.77
C ARG A 191 5.01 11.65 16.79
N ALA A 192 4.93 11.27 18.07
CA ALA A 192 5.77 11.83 19.13
C ALA A 192 7.26 11.53 18.91
N ALA A 193 7.59 10.41 18.26
CA ALA A 193 8.93 10.08 17.81
C ALA A 193 9.37 10.84 16.53
N GLY A 194 8.55 11.76 16.01
CA GLY A 194 8.88 12.62 14.87
C GLY A 194 8.51 12.07 13.49
N TYR A 195 7.75 10.96 13.42
CA TYR A 195 7.40 10.33 12.14
C TYR A 195 5.90 10.45 11.84
N PRO A 196 5.52 10.75 10.58
CA PRO A 196 4.12 10.73 10.19
C PRO A 196 3.56 9.31 10.33
N ALA A 197 2.34 9.19 10.87
CA ALA A 197 1.64 7.92 11.00
C ALA A 197 0.14 8.09 10.77
N THR A 198 -0.46 7.19 9.99
CA THR A 198 -1.90 7.21 9.68
C THR A 198 -2.48 5.81 9.67
N ARG A 199 -3.81 5.71 9.77
CA ARG A 199 -4.54 4.49 9.43
C ARG A 199 -4.49 4.25 7.92
N THR A 200 -4.97 3.09 7.50
CA THR A 200 -5.20 2.74 6.09
C THR A 200 -6.61 2.20 5.88
N HIS A 201 -7.18 2.40 4.70
CA HIS A 201 -8.46 1.80 4.34
C HIS A 201 -8.38 0.27 4.09
N PHE A 202 -7.17 -0.29 3.91
CA PHE A 202 -6.98 -1.72 3.62
C PHE A 202 -7.20 -2.63 4.84
N SER A 203 -6.95 -2.15 6.06
CA SER A 203 -7.02 -2.95 7.29
C SER A 203 -7.34 -2.09 8.50
N GLY A 204 -8.18 -2.61 9.40
CA GLY A 204 -8.46 -2.00 10.70
C GLY A 204 -7.26 -1.96 11.65
N TYR A 205 -6.25 -2.79 11.37
CA TYR A 205 -4.99 -2.88 12.12
C TYR A 205 -3.79 -2.33 11.34
N GLY A 206 -4.02 -1.71 10.17
CA GLY A 206 -2.94 -1.20 9.34
C GLY A 206 -2.49 0.20 9.76
N ILE A 207 -1.17 0.38 9.82
CA ILE A 207 -0.50 1.67 10.07
C ILE A 207 0.41 1.97 8.88
N ARG A 208 0.24 3.15 8.28
CA ARG A 208 1.22 3.72 7.35
C ARG A 208 2.15 4.65 8.09
N THR A 209 3.43 4.53 7.79
CA THR A 209 4.49 5.41 8.28
C THR A 209 5.76 5.16 7.47
N ASN A 210 6.65 6.14 7.43
CA ASN A 210 8.04 5.99 6.97
C ASN A 210 9.01 5.82 8.16
N ALA A 211 8.50 5.62 9.38
CA ALA A 211 9.32 5.37 10.55
C ALA A 211 10.17 4.10 10.38
N PRO A 212 11.44 4.10 10.85
CA PRO A 212 12.23 2.89 10.96
C PRO A 212 11.52 1.80 11.77
N LEU A 213 11.78 0.53 11.45
CA LEU A 213 11.13 -0.61 12.09
C LEU A 213 11.27 -0.61 13.62
N GLU A 214 12.38 -0.10 14.14
CA GLU A 214 12.62 0.03 15.58
C GLU A 214 11.64 0.99 16.26
N ILE A 215 11.38 2.15 15.66
CA ILE A 215 10.39 3.11 16.17
C ILE A 215 9.00 2.47 16.22
N LEU A 216 8.66 1.70 15.19
CA LEU A 216 7.39 0.99 15.15
C LEU A 216 7.28 -0.10 16.23
N ARG A 217 8.36 -0.86 16.47
CA ARG A 217 8.41 -1.85 17.56
C ARG A 217 8.25 -1.18 18.93
N ASN A 218 8.94 -0.07 19.16
CA ASN A 218 8.86 0.69 20.41
C ASN A 218 7.48 1.31 20.62
N ALA A 219 6.84 1.79 19.55
CA ALA A 219 5.49 2.32 19.63
C ALA A 219 4.45 1.25 20.00
N VAL A 220 4.66 -0.01 19.55
CA VAL A 220 3.78 -1.15 19.82
C VAL A 220 4.04 -1.76 21.19
N SER A 221 5.29 -1.85 21.64
CA SER A 221 5.62 -2.38 22.96
C SER A 221 5.19 -1.42 24.07
N THR A 222 4.81 -1.97 25.22
CA THR A 222 4.34 -1.20 26.38
C THR A 222 5.49 -0.62 27.22
N ASN A 223 6.75 -0.82 26.82
CA ASN A 223 7.93 -0.39 27.58
C ASN A 223 8.27 1.09 27.32
N MET A 224 7.39 1.97 27.77
CA MET A 224 7.78 3.27 28.29
C MET A 224 7.27 3.33 29.73
N GLN A 225 8.09 2.88 30.66
CA GLN A 225 8.10 3.46 32.00
C GLN A 225 9.41 4.24 32.14
N PRO A 226 9.37 5.41 32.81
CA PRO A 226 10.48 6.36 32.92
C PRO A 226 11.73 5.76 33.57
#